data_AF-B9XFJ8-F1
#
_entry.id   AF-B9XFJ8-F1
#
_cell.length_a   1.000
_cell.length_b   1.000
_cell.length_c   1.000
_cell.angle_alpha   90.00
_cell.angle_beta   90.00
_cell.angle_gamma   90.00
#
_symmetry.space_group_name_H-M   'P 1'
#
loop_
_entity.id
_entity.type
_entity.pdbx_description
1 polymer ?
#
loop_
_entity_poly.entity_id
_entity_poly.type
_entity_poly.pdbx_seq_one_letter_code
_entity_poly.pdbx_strand_id
1 'polypeptide(L)'
;MARNTILILEDNDDRIAGFHAAIASLDSRLNVKLWYDAPTMIKECSQFLDAACLFSLDHDLNPRPGASEDPGTGLDVAEYLCTHVPVCSVLLHSTNYERVWSMHNEFRFAGWQVDRVGPIGEDWIPKLWLPVVRKILSSPLLS
;
A
#
# COMPACT_ATOMS: atom_id res chain seq x y z
N MET A 1 8.62 12.88 15.16
CA MET A 1 9.52 12.64 14.01
C MET A 1 8.68 12.67 12.74
N ALA A 2 9.21 13.10 11.60
CA ALA A 2 8.45 13.06 10.36
C ALA A 2 8.25 11.60 9.95
N ARG A 3 7.00 11.19 9.68
CA ARG A 3 6.66 9.88 9.11
C ARG A 3 7.30 9.80 7.72
N ASN A 4 8.06 8.75 7.44
CA ASN A 4 8.83 8.62 6.21
C ASN A 4 8.87 7.20 5.64
N THR A 5 8.05 6.27 6.15
CA THR A 5 8.02 4.89 5.66
C THR A 5 6.78 4.67 4.82
N ILE A 6 6.95 4.25 3.56
CA ILE A 6 5.86 3.77 2.71
C ILE A 6 5.73 2.26 2.95
N LEU A 7 4.53 1.85 3.31
CA LEU A 7 4.16 0.46 3.61
C LEU A 7 3.47 -0.15 2.40
N ILE A 8 4.04 -1.20 1.81
CA ILE A 8 3.57 -1.78 0.55
C ILE A 8 3.22 -3.25 0.72
N LEU A 9 2.06 -3.65 0.19
CA LEU A 9 1.66 -5.04 -0.02
C LEU A 9 1.65 -5.32 -1.53
N GLU A 10 2.58 -6.15 -2.00
CA GLU A 10 2.75 -6.52 -3.41
C GLU A 10 3.62 -7.78 -3.49
N ASP A 11 3.21 -8.77 -4.29
CA ASP A 11 3.93 -10.03 -4.49
C ASP A 11 4.73 -10.08 -5.80
N ASN A 12 4.41 -9.21 -6.77
CA ASN A 12 5.06 -9.23 -8.07
C ASN A 12 6.43 -8.53 -8.07
N ASP A 13 7.49 -9.30 -8.33
CA ASP A 13 8.89 -8.83 -8.27
C ASP A 13 9.16 -7.64 -9.22
N ASP A 14 8.56 -7.60 -10.41
CA ASP A 14 8.75 -6.50 -11.37
C ASP A 14 8.09 -5.21 -10.86
N ARG A 15 6.88 -5.30 -10.30
CA ARG A 15 6.19 -4.17 -9.68
C ARG A 15 6.93 -3.67 -8.44
N ILE A 16 7.45 -4.58 -7.62
CA ILE A 16 8.29 -4.25 -6.45
C ILE A 16 9.52 -3.45 -6.87
N ALA A 17 10.24 -3.91 -7.90
CA ALA A 17 11.38 -3.18 -8.44
C ALA A 17 10.97 -1.78 -8.94
N GLY A 18 9.81 -1.69 -9.60
CA GLY A 18 9.19 -0.44 -10.02
C GLY A 18 8.91 0.52 -8.85
N PHE A 19 8.31 0.04 -7.77
CA PHE A 19 8.05 0.85 -6.56
C PHE A 19 9.34 1.36 -5.94
N HIS A 20 10.35 0.51 -5.78
CA HIS A 20 11.65 0.92 -5.25
C HIS A 20 12.29 2.02 -6.10
N ALA A 21 12.31 1.86 -7.43
CA ALA A 21 12.86 2.87 -8.34
C ALA A 21 12.08 4.19 -8.26
N ALA A 22 10.75 4.12 -8.25
CA ALA A 22 9.88 5.30 -8.16
C ALA A 22 10.07 6.06 -6.84
N ILE A 23 10.12 5.36 -5.70
CA ILE A 23 10.28 5.96 -4.37
C ILE A 23 11.67 6.56 -4.21
N ALA A 24 12.72 5.88 -4.69
CA ALA A 24 14.08 6.42 -4.69
C ALA A 24 14.19 7.71 -5.52
N SER A 25 13.42 7.83 -6.61
CA SER A 25 13.35 9.06 -7.43
C SER A 25 12.55 10.20 -6.77
N LEU A 26 11.74 9.89 -5.76
CA LEU A 26 10.86 10.85 -5.09
C LEU A 26 11.61 11.62 -3.99
N ASP A 27 12.20 10.90 -3.04
CA ASP A 27 12.98 11.45 -1.93
C ASP A 27 13.81 10.33 -1.30
N SER A 28 15.14 10.50 -1.23
CA SER A 28 16.06 9.48 -0.70
C SER A 28 15.92 9.23 0.80
N ARG A 29 15.13 10.04 1.52
CA ARG A 29 14.83 9.87 2.95
C ARG A 29 13.61 8.98 3.19
N LEU A 30 12.86 8.62 2.14
CA LEU A 30 11.73 7.71 2.25
C LEU A 30 12.25 6.28 2.38
N ASN A 31 11.72 5.57 3.37
CA ASN A 31 11.92 4.14 3.56
C ASN A 31 10.79 3.36 2.92
N VAL A 32 11.07 2.13 2.52
CA VAL A 32 10.07 1.18 2.03
C VAL A 32 10.08 -0.03 2.93
N LYS A 33 8.92 -0.39 3.48
CA LYS A 33 8.70 -1.71 4.08
C LYS A 33 7.66 -2.43 3.24
N LEU A 34 8.11 -3.55 2.68
CA LEU A 34 7.35 -4.38 1.76
C LEU A 34 6.95 -5.68 2.46
N TRP A 35 5.74 -6.14 2.16
CA TRP A 35 5.26 -7.48 2.43
C TRP A 35 4.75 -8.13 1.14
N TYR A 36 4.95 -9.43 1.03
CA TYR A 36 4.53 -10.26 -0.11
C TYR A 36 3.20 -10.97 0.14
N ASP A 37 2.73 -10.97 1.38
CA ASP A 37 1.56 -11.70 1.83
C ASP A 37 0.87 -10.93 2.97
N ALA A 38 -0.45 -11.09 3.05
CA ALA A 38 -1.30 -10.44 4.04
C ALA A 38 -1.03 -10.92 5.48
N PRO A 39 -0.87 -12.24 5.77
CA PRO A 39 -0.61 -12.71 7.13
C PRO A 39 0.63 -12.09 7.77
N THR A 40 1.74 -12.00 7.03
CA THR A 40 2.98 -11.40 7.52
C THR A 40 2.81 -9.90 7.73
N MET A 41 2.12 -9.21 6.81
CA MET A 41 1.80 -7.79 7.00
C MET A 41 0.96 -7.56 8.25
N ILE A 42 -0.12 -8.30 8.44
CA ILE A 42 -1.01 -8.18 9.62
C ILE A 42 -0.22 -8.40 10.91
N LYS A 43 0.68 -9.39 10.93
CA LYS A 43 1.51 -9.71 12.10
C LYS A 43 2.51 -8.60 12.45
N GLU A 44 3.08 -7.93 11.46
CA GLU A 44 4.21 -7.02 11.65
C GLU A 44 3.84 -5.53 11.58
N CYS A 45 2.77 -5.17 10.87
CA CYS A 45 2.49 -3.80 10.45
C CYS A 45 2.35 -2.82 11.62
N SER A 46 1.81 -3.26 12.75
CA SER A 46 1.69 -2.44 13.97
C SER A 46 3.00 -1.80 14.42
N GLN A 47 4.14 -2.44 14.15
CA GLN A 47 5.49 -1.95 14.49
C GLN A 47 5.93 -0.74 13.65
N PHE A 48 5.25 -0.49 12.52
CA PHE A 48 5.64 0.54 11.56
C PHE A 48 4.64 1.72 11.48
N LEU A 49 3.49 1.64 12.17
CA LEU A 49 2.42 2.65 12.08
C LEU A 49 2.90 4.06 12.44
N ASP A 50 3.76 4.18 13.46
CA ASP A 50 4.30 5.48 13.91
C ASP A 50 5.20 6.15 12.87
N ALA A 51 5.84 5.36 12.00
CA ALA A 51 6.70 5.84 10.93
C ALA A 51 6.00 5.92 9.56
N ALA A 52 4.79 5.36 9.44
CA ALA A 52 4.08 5.19 8.18
C ALA A 52 3.59 6.53 7.60
N CYS A 53 4.02 6.89 6.38
CA CYS A 53 3.53 8.07 5.68
C CYS A 53 2.53 7.76 4.56
N LEU A 54 2.45 6.50 4.12
CA LEU A 54 1.50 6.02 3.12
C LEU A 54 1.39 4.49 3.20
N PHE A 55 0.19 3.96 2.99
CA PHE A 55 -0.02 2.55 2.63
C PHE A 55 -0.28 2.41 1.13
N SER A 56 0.31 1.41 0.48
CA SER A 56 0.01 1.04 -0.90
C SER A 56 -0.32 -0.45 -0.96
N LEU A 57 -1.56 -0.81 -1.32
CA LEU A 57 -2.06 -2.18 -1.19
C LEU A 57 -2.57 -2.75 -2.52
N ASP A 58 -1.98 -3.87 -2.97
CA ASP A 58 -2.66 -4.76 -3.93
C ASP A 58 -3.70 -5.62 -3.19
N HIS A 59 -4.70 -6.07 -3.92
CA HIS A 59 -5.67 -7.04 -3.44
C HIS A 59 -5.24 -8.47 -3.74
N ASP A 60 -4.82 -8.73 -4.98
CA ASP A 60 -4.63 -10.08 -5.51
C ASP A 60 -3.18 -10.51 -5.34
N LEU A 61 -2.90 -11.34 -4.32
CA LEU A 61 -1.56 -11.83 -4.02
C LEU A 61 -1.40 -13.27 -4.49
N ASN A 62 -0.25 -13.58 -5.09
CA ASN A 62 0.10 -14.94 -5.48
C ASN A 62 1.07 -15.57 -4.47
N PRO A 63 0.94 -16.88 -4.19
CA PRO A 63 1.94 -17.59 -3.40
C PRO A 63 3.31 -17.49 -4.08
N ARG A 64 4.35 -17.13 -3.30
CA ARG A 64 5.72 -17.15 -3.81
C ARG A 64 6.17 -18.59 -4.11
N PRO A 65 7.15 -18.79 -5.02
CA PRO A 65 7.71 -20.12 -5.27
C PRO A 65 8.16 -20.82 -3.98
N GLY A 66 7.57 -21.98 -3.68
CA GLY A 66 7.86 -22.76 -2.48
C GLY A 66 7.02 -22.39 -1.25
N ALA A 67 6.12 -21.40 -1.33
CA ALA A 67 5.14 -21.14 -0.29
C ALA A 67 4.07 -22.25 -0.26
N SER A 68 3.77 -22.74 0.94
CA SER A 68 2.71 -23.71 1.20
C SER A 68 1.45 -23.08 1.80
N GLU A 69 1.55 -21.83 2.24
CA GLU A 69 0.49 -21.10 2.92
C GLU A 69 -0.21 -20.15 1.95
N ASP A 70 -1.49 -19.90 2.24
CA ASP A 70 -2.31 -18.94 1.50
C ASP A 70 -1.74 -17.52 1.75
N PRO A 71 -1.38 -16.75 0.70
CA PRO A 71 -0.88 -15.39 0.86
C PRO A 71 -1.96 -14.42 1.40
N GLY A 72 -3.22 -14.84 1.47
CA GLY A 72 -4.34 -13.98 1.82
C GLY A 72 -4.56 -12.89 0.78
N THR A 73 -5.25 -11.83 1.19
CA THR A 73 -5.68 -10.76 0.29
C THR A 73 -5.43 -9.39 0.88
N GLY A 74 -5.42 -8.37 0.02
CA GLY A 74 -5.43 -6.98 0.48
C GLY A 74 -6.66 -6.64 1.32
N LEU A 75 -7.80 -7.35 1.16
CA LEU A 75 -8.98 -7.13 1.98
C LEU A 75 -8.73 -7.51 3.44
N ASP A 76 -8.03 -8.62 3.69
CA ASP A 76 -7.67 -9.05 5.05
C ASP A 76 -6.81 -7.97 5.76
N VAL A 77 -5.88 -7.37 5.01
CA VAL A 77 -5.06 -6.25 5.51
C VAL A 77 -5.90 -5.00 5.73
N ALA A 78 -6.84 -4.69 4.82
CA ALA A 78 -7.72 -3.53 4.95
C ALA A 78 -8.59 -3.64 6.20
N GLU A 79 -9.24 -4.78 6.43
CA GLU A 79 -10.04 -5.04 7.63
C GLU A 79 -9.21 -4.89 8.91
N TYR A 80 -7.99 -5.45 8.93
CA TYR A 80 -7.07 -5.30 10.05
C TYR A 80 -6.65 -3.84 10.31
N LEU A 81 -6.26 -3.10 9.27
CA LEU A 81 -5.88 -1.70 9.41
C LEU A 81 -7.05 -0.85 9.90
N CYS A 82 -8.28 -1.17 9.48
CA CYS A 82 -9.49 -0.49 9.93
C CYS A 82 -9.83 -0.70 11.42
N THR A 83 -9.16 -1.63 12.12
CA THR A 83 -9.25 -1.73 13.58
C THR A 83 -8.36 -0.72 14.31
N HIS A 84 -7.57 0.09 13.58
CA HIS A 84 -6.66 1.10 14.11
C HIS A 84 -7.15 2.51 13.76
N VAL A 85 -6.72 3.50 14.55
CA VAL A 85 -6.94 4.91 14.22
C VAL A 85 -6.17 5.25 12.94
N PRO A 86 -6.77 5.98 11.97
CA PRO A 86 -6.07 6.39 10.76
C PRO A 86 -4.76 7.12 11.05
N VAL A 87 -3.65 6.62 10.49
CA VAL A 87 -2.31 7.23 10.66
C VAL A 87 -1.80 7.95 9.42
N CYS A 88 -2.23 7.55 8.22
CA CYS A 88 -1.88 8.21 6.96
C CYS A 88 -2.88 7.80 5.87
N SER A 89 -2.70 8.31 4.65
CA SER A 89 -3.53 7.92 3.52
C SER A 89 -3.19 6.50 3.03
N VAL A 90 -4.19 5.86 2.43
CA VAL A 90 -4.08 4.56 1.78
C VAL A 90 -4.25 4.73 0.27
N LEU A 91 -3.44 4.04 -0.52
CA LEU A 91 -3.52 3.99 -1.97
C LEU A 91 -3.72 2.54 -2.43
N LEU A 92 -4.88 2.25 -3.01
CA LEU A 92 -5.18 0.92 -3.52
C LEU A 92 -4.65 0.76 -4.94
N HIS A 93 -3.88 -0.30 -5.20
CA HIS A 93 -3.17 -0.50 -6.48
C HIS A 93 -3.48 -1.82 -7.18
N SER A 94 -4.71 -2.30 -7.11
CA SER A 94 -5.11 -3.55 -7.76
C SER A 94 -5.81 -3.37 -9.12
N THR A 95 -5.66 -4.36 -10.00
CA THR A 95 -6.44 -4.50 -11.25
C THR A 95 -7.87 -4.97 -11.02
N ASN A 96 -8.16 -5.58 -9.86
CA ASN A 96 -9.47 -6.13 -9.55
C ASN A 96 -10.42 -5.06 -9.02
N TYR A 97 -11.11 -4.42 -9.95
CA TYR A 97 -11.95 -3.25 -9.67
C TYR A 97 -13.01 -3.49 -8.58
N GLU A 98 -13.67 -4.65 -8.60
CA GLU A 98 -14.70 -4.99 -7.61
C GLU A 98 -14.09 -5.09 -6.20
N ARG A 99 -12.94 -5.75 -6.08
CA ARG A 99 -12.26 -5.93 -4.79
C ARG A 99 -11.64 -4.65 -4.26
N VAL A 100 -11.13 -3.79 -5.14
CA VAL A 100 -10.70 -2.44 -4.77
C VAL A 100 -11.85 -1.67 -4.13
N TRP A 101 -13.08 -1.79 -4.62
CA TRP A 101 -14.23 -1.14 -4.00
C TRP A 101 -14.58 -1.72 -2.63
N SER A 102 -14.44 -3.03 -2.43
CA SER A 102 -14.58 -3.63 -1.11
C SER A 102 -13.59 -3.01 -0.12
N MET A 103 -12.29 -3.03 -0.43
CA MET A 103 -11.25 -2.43 0.41
C MET A 103 -11.46 -0.93 0.63
N HIS A 104 -11.81 -0.20 -0.44
CA HIS A 104 -12.06 1.24 -0.36
C HIS A 104 -13.21 1.55 0.60
N ASN A 105 -14.27 0.74 0.59
CA ASN A 105 -15.40 0.92 1.49
C ASN A 105 -15.00 0.66 2.95
N GLU A 106 -14.22 -0.40 3.24
CA GLU A 106 -13.70 -0.64 4.59
C GLU A 106 -12.96 0.58 5.13
N PHE A 107 -11.98 1.08 4.37
CA PHE A 107 -11.20 2.26 4.77
C PHE A 107 -12.08 3.51 4.95
N ARG A 108 -13.00 3.75 4.00
CA ARG A 108 -13.89 4.91 4.06
C ARG A 108 -14.80 4.88 5.28
N PHE A 109 -15.38 3.71 5.62
CA PHE A 109 -16.24 3.57 6.79
C PHE A 109 -15.46 3.69 8.10
N ALA A 110 -14.19 3.25 8.12
CA ALA A 110 -13.28 3.43 9.25
C ALA A 110 -12.65 4.84 9.33
N GLY A 111 -13.02 5.77 8.44
CA GLY A 111 -12.57 7.17 8.47
C GLY A 111 -11.16 7.40 7.91
N TRP A 112 -10.58 6.42 7.22
CA TRP A 112 -9.31 6.58 6.53
C TRP A 112 -9.47 7.40 5.23
N GLN A 113 -8.45 8.18 4.90
CA GLN A 113 -8.32 8.73 3.55
C GLN A 113 -7.80 7.62 2.63
N VAL A 114 -8.58 7.30 1.60
CA VAL A 114 -8.24 6.25 0.66
C VAL A 114 -8.44 6.74 -0.78
N ASP A 115 -7.43 6.52 -1.61
CA ASP A 115 -7.44 6.74 -3.05
C ASP A 115 -7.15 5.42 -3.78
N ARG A 116 -7.32 5.41 -5.10
CA ARG A 116 -6.99 4.25 -5.93
C ARG A 116 -6.19 4.64 -7.18
N VAL A 117 -5.29 3.76 -7.60
CA VAL A 117 -4.61 3.81 -8.90
C VAL A 117 -4.66 2.42 -9.52
N GLY A 118 -5.30 2.29 -10.67
CA GLY A 118 -5.33 1.02 -11.39
C GLY A 118 -3.99 0.73 -12.09
N PRO A 119 -3.46 -0.50 -12.03
CA PRO A 119 -2.31 -0.94 -12.83
C PRO A 119 -2.63 -1.02 -14.32
N ILE A 120 -2.64 0.11 -15.02
CA ILE A 120 -2.98 0.19 -16.45
C ILE A 120 -1.71 0.37 -17.27
N GLY A 121 -1.34 -0.66 -18.03
CA GLY A 121 -0.11 -0.71 -18.83
C GLY A 121 1.12 -1.07 -18.00
N GLU A 122 2.27 -1.25 -18.64
CA GLU A 122 3.51 -1.73 -17.99
C GLU A 122 4.18 -0.65 -17.13
N ASP A 123 4.10 0.63 -17.54
CA ASP A 123 4.72 1.77 -16.85
C ASP A 123 3.80 2.47 -15.85
N TRP A 124 2.77 1.80 -15.34
CA TRP A 124 1.75 2.44 -14.51
C TRP A 124 2.31 2.99 -13.19
N ILE A 125 3.36 2.39 -12.64
CA ILE A 125 4.00 2.86 -11.40
C ILE A 125 4.60 4.27 -11.59
N PRO A 126 5.53 4.51 -12.54
CA PRO A 126 6.07 5.85 -12.75
C PRO A 126 5.06 6.84 -13.35
N LYS A 127 4.09 6.37 -14.16
CA LYS A 127 3.16 7.26 -14.88
C LYS A 127 1.87 7.59 -14.12
N LEU A 128 1.38 6.71 -13.26
CA LEU A 128 0.09 6.85 -12.59
C LEU A 128 0.23 6.85 -11.06
N TRP A 129 0.96 5.88 -10.49
CA TRP A 129 1.10 5.76 -9.04
C TRP A 129 1.97 6.87 -8.44
N LEU A 130 3.17 7.08 -8.98
CA LEU A 130 4.13 8.05 -8.45
C LEU A 130 3.60 9.50 -8.41
N PRO A 131 2.90 10.01 -9.44
CA PRO A 131 2.24 11.31 -9.37
C PRO A 131 1.23 11.43 -8.22
N VAL A 132 0.46 10.37 -7.93
CA VAL A 132 -0.51 10.35 -6.84
C VAL A 132 0.20 10.35 -5.49
N VAL A 133 1.23 9.52 -5.31
CA VAL A 133 2.04 9.51 -4.09
C VAL A 133 2.69 10.85 -3.83
N ARG A 134 3.27 11.48 -4.86
CA ARG A 134 3.84 12.84 -4.74
C ARG A 134 2.80 13.83 -4.25
N LYS A 135 1.57 13.78 -4.78
CA LYS A 135 0.47 14.65 -4.36
C LYS A 135 0.12 14.39 -2.88
N ILE A 136 -0.09 13.13 -2.49
CA ILE A 136 -0.43 12.73 -1.12
C ILE A 136 0.64 13.24 -0.13
N LEU A 137 1.92 12.95 -0.39
CA LEU A 137 3.01 13.31 0.53
C LEU A 137 3.32 14.80 0.55
N SER A 138 2.90 15.57 -0.47
CA SER A 138 3.01 17.03 -0.49
C SER A 138 1.87 17.74 0.24
N SER A 139 0.79 17.02 0.56
CA SER A 139 -0.35 17.58 1.28
C SER A 139 -0.09 17.56 2.78
N PRO A 140 -0.28 18.66 3.52
CA PRO A 140 -0.33 18.61 4.97
C PRO A 140 -1.51 17.71 5.35
N LEU A 141 -1.26 16.56 5.98
CA LEU A 141 -2.31 15.81 6.67
C LEU A 141 -3.01 16.80 7.59
N LEU A 142 -4.30 17.04 7.36
CA LEU A 142 -5.10 17.98 8.15
C LEU A 142 -4.92 17.63 9.63
N SER A 143 -4.24 18.55 10.34
CA SER A 143 -3.97 18.52 11.77
C SER A 143 -5.23 18.67 12.59
#